data_AF-A0A822DER0-F1
#
_entry.id   AF-A0A822DER0-F1
#
_cell.length_a   1.000
_cell.length_b   1.000
_cell.length_c   1.000
_cell.angle_alpha   90.00
_cell.angle_beta   90.00
_cell.angle_gamma   90.00
#
_symmetry.space_group_name_H-M   'P 1'
#
loop_
_entity.id
_entity.type
_entity.pdbx_description
1 polymer ?
#
loop_
_entity_poly.entity_id
_entity_poly.type
_entity_poly.pdbx_seq_one_letter_code
_entity_poly.pdbx_strand_id
1 'polypeptide(L)'
;MTIDPTVSSTPFASIRELSEFAQEDEILFSMHSVFRIGEVRQIDKKNSLYEVDLTLTSDDDQQLRQLTDVIRREVTGSGWYRLGKLLLKIGQFDKAEELYMALLKQATDDSDRAHIYHQLGKVKWQQGQYEKEITFYEKTLEIERKTLPEDHPSLANIYNNIALAYNNMGDYSKALEFYEKAHQIKEKALPPNHPDLAMSYNNIGLVYNNMGDYSKAHEFYEKAHKIYEKALPPNHPS
;
A
#
# COMPACT_ATOMS: atom_id res chain seq x y z
N MET A 1 2.88 -20.61 6.18
CA MET A 1 1.41 -20.76 6.32
C MET A 1 0.85 -20.49 4.94
N THR A 2 0.32 -21.48 4.24
CA THR A 2 -0.16 -21.29 2.87
C THR A 2 -1.49 -20.54 2.89
N ILE A 3 -1.53 -19.34 2.30
CA ILE A 3 -2.75 -18.53 2.20
C ILE A 3 -3.58 -19.04 1.02
N ASP A 4 -4.79 -19.57 1.28
CA ASP A 4 -5.74 -19.99 0.25
C ASP A 4 -6.91 -18.99 0.15
N PRO A 5 -6.95 -18.13 -0.89
CA PRO A 5 -8.00 -17.14 -1.05
C PRO A 5 -9.38 -17.71 -1.40
N THR A 6 -9.45 -18.99 -1.82
CA THR A 6 -10.73 -19.65 -2.15
C THR A 6 -11.55 -20.01 -0.91
N VAL A 7 -10.90 -20.04 0.25
CA VAL A 7 -11.53 -20.30 1.54
C VAL A 7 -12.11 -18.99 2.07
N SER A 8 -13.43 -18.89 2.18
CA SER A 8 -14.11 -17.66 2.65
C SER A 8 -13.95 -17.40 4.16
N SER A 9 -13.38 -18.35 4.91
CA SER A 9 -12.95 -18.19 6.30
C SER A 9 -11.50 -17.70 6.37
N THR A 10 -11.28 -16.63 7.13
CA THR A 10 -10.04 -15.85 7.06
C THR A 10 -8.87 -16.56 7.76
N PRO A 11 -7.68 -16.63 7.13
CA PRO A 11 -6.46 -17.11 7.75
C PRO A 11 -5.99 -16.12 8.81
N PHE A 12 -5.53 -16.68 9.91
CA PHE A 12 -4.94 -16.02 11.07
C PHE A 12 -3.88 -14.96 10.71
N ALA A 13 -4.03 -13.76 11.24
CA ALA A 13 -2.94 -12.78 11.31
C ALA A 13 -2.57 -12.63 12.79
N SER A 14 -1.44 -13.19 13.21
CA SER A 14 -0.87 -12.86 14.52
C SER A 14 -0.51 -11.38 14.52
N ILE A 15 -1.15 -10.61 15.40
CA ILE A 15 -0.91 -9.18 15.59
C ILE A 15 -0.13 -8.90 16.88
N ARG A 16 0.70 -9.84 17.33
CA ARG A 16 1.53 -9.73 18.55
C ARG A 16 2.28 -8.41 18.68
N GLU A 17 2.65 -7.80 17.56
CA GLU A 17 3.37 -6.52 17.50
C GLU A 17 2.46 -5.27 17.48
N LEU A 18 1.14 -5.44 17.31
CA LEU A 18 0.15 -4.37 17.39
C LEU A 18 -0.66 -4.37 18.69
N SER A 19 -0.77 -5.53 19.34
CA SER A 19 -1.51 -5.65 20.60
C SER A 19 -0.71 -5.03 21.73
N GLU A 20 -1.37 -4.24 22.57
CA GLU A 20 -0.82 -3.76 23.85
C GLU A 20 -0.42 -4.93 24.78
N PHE A 21 -0.94 -6.13 24.51
CA PHE A 21 -0.64 -7.38 25.21
C PHE A 21 0.15 -8.33 24.31
N ALA A 22 1.49 -8.22 24.35
CA ALA A 22 2.44 -8.98 23.54
C ALA A 22 2.43 -10.52 23.75
N GLN A 23 1.64 -11.03 24.70
CA GLN A 23 1.53 -12.47 24.99
C GLN A 23 0.42 -13.18 24.20
N GLU A 24 -0.52 -12.43 23.63
CA GLU A 24 -1.60 -13.02 22.83
C GLU A 24 -1.06 -13.28 21.41
N ASP A 25 -0.78 -14.55 21.09
CA ASP A 25 -0.96 -15.01 19.70
C ASP A 25 -2.48 -14.89 19.38
N GLU A 26 -3.01 -15.45 18.31
CA GLU A 26 -4.43 -15.84 18.35
C GLU A 26 -5.51 -14.75 18.13
N ILE A 27 -5.30 -13.73 17.30
CA ILE A 27 -6.43 -12.92 16.78
C ILE A 27 -6.83 -13.35 15.36
N LEU A 28 -8.02 -13.94 15.22
CA LEU A 28 -8.68 -14.16 13.92
C LEU A 28 -9.48 -12.91 13.57
N PHE A 29 -9.12 -12.26 12.47
CA PHE A 29 -10.02 -11.33 11.80
C PHE A 29 -10.90 -12.13 10.87
N SER A 30 -12.13 -12.44 11.24
CA SER A 30 -13.13 -12.67 10.20
C SER A 30 -13.47 -11.33 9.57
N MET A 31 -13.92 -11.34 8.32
CA MET A 31 -14.38 -10.14 7.61
C MET A 31 -15.42 -9.30 8.38
N HIS A 32 -16.06 -9.88 9.40
CA HIS A 32 -17.13 -9.26 10.19
C HIS A 32 -16.91 -9.28 11.72
N SER A 33 -16.02 -10.13 12.25
CA SER A 33 -15.86 -10.37 13.69
C SER A 33 -14.42 -10.69 14.09
N VAL A 34 -14.07 -10.37 15.33
CA VAL A 34 -12.78 -10.73 15.94
C VAL A 34 -12.97 -11.95 16.83
N PHE A 35 -12.04 -12.90 16.76
CA PHE A 35 -12.04 -14.07 17.64
C PHE A 35 -10.66 -14.24 18.27
N ARG A 36 -10.66 -14.63 19.55
CA ARG A 36 -9.50 -15.25 20.19
C ARG A 36 -9.48 -16.71 19.79
N ILE A 37 -8.35 -17.19 19.32
CA ILE A 37 -8.15 -18.61 19.01
C ILE A 37 -7.61 -19.28 20.27
N GLY A 38 -8.26 -20.33 20.72
CA GLY A 38 -7.77 -21.17 21.81
C GLY A 38 -6.98 -22.35 21.27
N GLU A 39 -7.21 -23.52 21.87
CA GLU A 39 -6.52 -24.74 21.50
C GLU A 39 -6.80 -25.15 20.05
N VAL A 40 -5.73 -25.52 19.33
CA VAL A 40 -5.81 -26.06 17.96
C VAL A 40 -5.42 -27.53 18.01
N ARG A 41 -6.35 -28.42 17.66
CA ARG A 41 -6.15 -29.87 17.65
C ARG A 41 -6.29 -30.43 16.26
N GLN A 42 -5.35 -31.26 15.86
CA GLN A 42 -5.45 -32.00 14.60
C GLN A 42 -6.37 -33.22 14.79
N ILE A 43 -7.43 -33.31 14.00
CA ILE A 43 -8.45 -34.39 14.12
C ILE A 43 -8.34 -35.45 13.02
N ASP A 44 -7.57 -35.19 11.96
CA ASP A 44 -7.35 -36.09 10.82
C ASP A 44 -5.87 -36.48 10.67
N LYS A 45 -5.59 -37.79 10.58
CA LYS A 45 -4.25 -38.36 10.34
C LYS A 45 -3.63 -37.99 8.99
N LYS A 46 -4.40 -37.44 8.05
CA LYS A 46 -3.98 -36.98 6.71
C LYS A 46 -3.70 -35.47 6.62
N ASN A 47 -3.58 -34.76 7.76
CA ASN A 47 -3.20 -33.33 7.85
C ASN A 47 -4.22 -32.31 7.32
N SER A 48 -5.47 -32.69 7.08
CA SER A 48 -6.44 -31.84 6.35
C SER A 48 -7.48 -31.15 7.24
N LEU A 49 -7.71 -31.65 8.46
CA LEU A 49 -8.73 -31.12 9.37
C LEU A 49 -8.17 -30.83 10.75
N TYR A 50 -8.46 -29.62 11.22
CA TYR A 50 -8.13 -29.12 12.55
C TYR A 50 -9.42 -28.67 13.24
N GLU A 51 -9.57 -29.07 14.50
CA GLU A 51 -10.49 -28.48 15.46
C GLU A 51 -9.79 -27.25 16.06
N VAL A 52 -10.50 -26.13 16.08
CA VAL A 52 -9.97 -24.85 16.58
C VAL A 52 -10.99 -24.29 17.56
N ASP A 53 -10.59 -24.10 18.80
CA ASP A 53 -11.40 -23.38 19.76
C ASP A 53 -11.43 -21.91 19.35
N LEU A 54 -12.62 -21.38 19.06
CA LEU A 54 -12.81 -19.97 18.75
C LEU A 54 -13.66 -19.35 19.83
N THR A 55 -13.09 -18.40 20.57
CA THR A 55 -13.85 -17.55 21.47
C THR A 55 -14.23 -16.28 20.71
N LEU A 56 -15.51 -16.13 20.37
CA LEU A 56 -16.04 -14.85 19.90
C LEU A 56 -15.73 -13.84 20.99
N THR A 57 -14.88 -12.86 20.68
CA THR A 57 -14.59 -11.80 21.64
C THR A 57 -15.91 -11.09 21.88
N SER A 58 -16.41 -11.13 23.11
CA SER A 58 -17.73 -10.59 23.43
C SER A 58 -17.83 -9.16 22.93
N ASP A 59 -19.00 -8.82 22.42
CA ASP A 59 -19.34 -7.44 22.07
C ASP A 59 -19.03 -6.44 23.21
N ASP A 60 -18.87 -6.88 24.45
CA ASP A 60 -18.60 -5.98 25.58
C ASP A 60 -17.09 -5.78 25.91
N ASP A 61 -16.16 -6.37 25.15
CA ASP A 61 -14.73 -6.11 25.33
C ASP A 61 -14.36 -4.74 24.74
N GLN A 62 -14.28 -3.73 25.61
CA GLN A 62 -14.06 -2.34 25.23
C GLN A 62 -12.68 -2.11 24.58
N GLN A 63 -11.64 -2.83 25.02
CA GLN A 63 -10.29 -2.67 24.48
C GLN A 63 -10.17 -3.28 23.09
N LEU A 64 -10.73 -4.48 22.90
CA LEU A 64 -10.75 -5.14 21.59
C LEU A 64 -11.69 -4.45 20.60
N ARG A 65 -12.82 -3.86 21.04
CA ARG A 65 -13.65 -3.00 20.20
C ARG A 65 -12.89 -1.76 19.71
N GLN A 66 -12.15 -1.10 20.60
CA GLN A 66 -11.32 0.04 20.21
C GLN A 66 -10.25 -0.36 19.19
N LEU A 67 -9.54 -1.47 19.43
CA LEU A 67 -8.54 -2.00 18.49
C LEU A 67 -9.17 -2.35 17.14
N THR A 68 -10.33 -3.01 17.15
CA THR A 68 -11.09 -3.37 15.94
C THR A 68 -11.52 -2.13 15.17
N ASP A 69 -12.01 -1.10 15.85
CA ASP A 69 -12.42 0.15 15.22
C ASP A 69 -11.24 0.95 14.69
N VAL A 70 -10.08 0.91 15.35
CA VAL A 70 -8.83 1.49 14.84
C VAL A 70 -8.44 0.75 13.55
N ILE A 71 -8.38 -0.58 13.56
CA ILE A 71 -8.03 -1.37 12.37
C ILE A 71 -9.07 -1.21 11.24
N ARG A 72 -10.35 -1.02 11.56
CA ARG A 72 -11.41 -0.69 10.58
C ARG A 72 -11.24 0.69 9.97
N ARG A 73 -10.89 1.68 10.78
CA ARG A 73 -10.63 3.04 10.29
C ARG A 73 -9.36 3.11 9.46
N GLU A 74 -8.32 2.42 9.89
CA GLU A 74 -6.99 2.52 9.28
C GLU A 74 -6.81 1.62 8.05
N VAL A 75 -7.58 0.52 7.95
CA VAL A 75 -7.49 -0.43 6.85
C VAL A 75 -8.84 -0.52 6.13
N THR A 76 -8.98 0.30 5.09
CA THR A 76 -10.18 0.36 4.23
C THR A 76 -10.28 -0.85 3.28
N GLY A 77 -11.37 -0.99 2.51
CA GLY A 77 -11.53 -2.07 1.51
C GLY A 77 -12.21 -3.33 2.05
N SER A 78 -12.47 -4.30 1.17
CA SER A 78 -13.21 -5.52 1.49
C SER A 78 -12.37 -6.77 1.28
N GLY A 79 -12.79 -7.86 1.92
CA GLY A 79 -12.20 -9.19 1.77
C GLY A 79 -10.72 -9.25 2.08
N TRP A 80 -10.05 -10.02 1.24
CA TRP A 80 -8.63 -10.26 1.23
C TRP A 80 -7.77 -9.01 0.99
N TYR A 81 -8.29 -8.00 0.28
CA TYR A 81 -7.56 -6.74 0.08
C TYR A 81 -7.34 -6.00 1.40
N ARG A 82 -8.29 -6.10 2.33
CA ARG A 82 -8.17 -5.55 3.67
C ARG A 82 -7.10 -6.29 4.46
N LEU A 83 -7.07 -7.62 4.41
CA LEU A 83 -6.04 -8.43 5.05
C LEU A 83 -4.64 -8.10 4.50
N GLY A 84 -4.48 -8.00 3.19
CA GLY A 84 -3.19 -7.67 2.58
C GLY A 84 -2.65 -6.30 3.01
N LYS A 85 -3.53 -5.30 3.13
CA LYS A 85 -3.15 -3.98 3.67
C LYS A 85 -2.80 -4.01 5.15
N LEU A 86 -3.49 -4.84 5.95
CA LEU A 86 -3.13 -5.04 7.34
C LEU A 86 -1.74 -5.67 7.44
N LEU A 87 -1.47 -6.74 6.68
CA LEU A 87 -0.17 -7.42 6.63
C LEU A 87 0.97 -6.46 6.26
N LEU A 88 0.74 -5.58 5.28
CA LEU A 88 1.67 -4.49 4.95
C LEU A 88 1.93 -3.56 6.14
N LYS A 89 0.88 -3.15 6.86
CA LYS A 89 1.00 -2.21 7.99
C LYS A 89 1.77 -2.80 9.17
N ILE A 90 1.64 -4.10 9.40
CA ILE A 90 2.34 -4.83 10.47
C ILE A 90 3.71 -5.38 10.05
N GLY A 91 4.25 -4.97 8.90
CA GLY A 91 5.56 -5.40 8.44
C GLY A 91 5.64 -6.85 7.95
N GLN A 92 4.52 -7.56 7.82
CA GLN A 92 4.48 -8.95 7.37
C GLN A 92 4.47 -9.02 5.82
N PHE A 93 5.52 -8.48 5.20
CA PHE A 93 5.59 -8.28 3.74
C PHE A 93 5.57 -9.58 2.94
N ASP A 94 6.24 -10.63 3.40
CA ASP A 94 6.27 -11.93 2.70
C ASP A 94 4.88 -12.58 2.67
N LYS A 95 4.12 -12.46 3.77
CA LYS A 95 2.73 -12.94 3.82
C LYS A 95 1.81 -12.11 2.94
N ALA A 96 2.02 -10.78 2.91
CA ALA A 96 1.27 -9.90 2.00
C ALA A 96 1.54 -10.29 0.54
N GLU A 97 2.79 -10.58 0.19
CA GLU A 97 3.17 -11.06 -1.14
C GLU A 97 2.49 -12.39 -1.49
N GLU A 98 2.58 -13.40 -0.62
CA GLU A 98 1.92 -14.70 -0.81
C GLU A 98 0.42 -14.54 -1.07
N LEU A 99 -0.25 -13.70 -0.27
CA LEU A 99 -1.67 -13.40 -0.42
C LEU A 99 -1.98 -12.75 -1.77
N TYR A 100 -1.27 -11.67 -2.13
CA TYR A 100 -1.54 -10.96 -3.38
C TYR A 100 -1.20 -11.81 -4.61
N MET A 101 -0.16 -12.66 -4.54
CA MET A 101 0.13 -13.63 -5.59
C MET A 101 -0.96 -14.70 -5.72
N ALA A 102 -1.55 -15.13 -4.62
CA ALA A 102 -2.66 -16.08 -4.64
C ALA A 102 -3.94 -15.44 -5.22
N LEU A 103 -4.24 -14.19 -4.84
CA LEU A 103 -5.33 -13.40 -5.44
C LEU A 103 -5.11 -13.19 -6.95
N LEU A 104 -3.87 -12.91 -7.37
CA LEU A 104 -3.54 -12.69 -8.77
C LEU A 104 -3.86 -13.91 -9.65
N LYS A 105 -3.65 -15.12 -9.12
CA LYS A 105 -3.98 -16.38 -9.82
C LYS A 105 -5.48 -16.58 -10.03
N GLN A 106 -6.30 -15.97 -9.16
CA GLN A 106 -7.75 -16.08 -9.19
C GLN A 106 -8.43 -14.89 -9.89
N ALA A 107 -7.71 -13.79 -10.10
CA ALA A 107 -8.23 -12.59 -10.71
C ALA A 107 -8.74 -12.86 -12.14
N THR A 108 -10.02 -12.58 -12.36
CA THR A 108 -10.69 -12.83 -13.65
C THR A 108 -10.70 -11.62 -14.56
N ASP A 109 -10.68 -10.41 -13.99
CA ASP A 109 -10.74 -9.15 -14.72
C ASP A 109 -9.46 -8.32 -14.57
N ASP A 110 -9.32 -7.36 -15.48
CA ASP A 110 -8.16 -6.48 -15.56
C ASP A 110 -8.11 -5.47 -14.40
N SER A 111 -9.25 -5.03 -13.88
CA SER A 111 -9.31 -4.08 -12.77
C SER A 111 -8.72 -4.70 -11.50
N ASP A 112 -9.13 -5.93 -11.17
CA ASP A 112 -8.57 -6.68 -10.05
C ASP A 112 -7.08 -6.95 -10.25
N ARG A 113 -6.66 -7.35 -11.45
CA ARG A 113 -5.23 -7.55 -11.76
C ARG A 113 -4.41 -6.28 -11.57
N ALA A 114 -4.89 -5.13 -12.05
CA ALA A 114 -4.23 -3.84 -11.87
C ALA A 114 -4.10 -3.49 -10.38
N HIS A 115 -5.18 -3.65 -9.61
CA HIS A 115 -5.15 -3.41 -8.17
C HIS A 115 -4.14 -4.31 -7.46
N ILE A 116 -4.14 -5.61 -7.76
CA ILE A 116 -3.23 -6.60 -7.15
C ILE A 116 -1.78 -6.29 -7.51
N TYR A 117 -1.49 -5.99 -8.78
CA TYR A 117 -0.14 -5.57 -9.20
C TYR A 117 0.30 -4.31 -8.47
N HIS A 118 -0.58 -3.32 -8.30
CA HIS A 118 -0.26 -2.12 -7.54
C HIS A 118 0.12 -2.44 -6.09
N GLN A 119 -0.62 -3.35 -5.42
CA GLN A 119 -0.28 -3.75 -4.06
C GLN A 119 1.03 -4.56 -4.00
N LEU A 120 1.28 -5.45 -4.96
CA LEU A 120 2.57 -6.16 -5.07
C LEU A 120 3.73 -5.20 -5.26
N GLY A 121 3.57 -4.14 -6.05
CA GLY A 121 4.54 -3.04 -6.16
C GLY A 121 4.87 -2.44 -4.79
N LYS A 122 3.85 -2.10 -4.00
CA LYS A 122 4.04 -1.60 -2.63
C LYS A 122 4.76 -2.60 -1.71
N VAL A 123 4.43 -3.88 -1.81
CA VAL A 123 5.13 -4.94 -1.04
C VAL A 123 6.61 -4.96 -1.41
N LYS A 124 6.94 -4.87 -2.70
CA LYS A 124 8.34 -4.87 -3.17
C LYS A 124 9.10 -3.63 -2.76
N TRP A 125 8.45 -2.47 -2.76
CA TRP A 125 9.02 -1.25 -2.21
C TRP A 125 9.39 -1.41 -0.73
N GLN A 126 8.47 -1.95 0.09
CA GLN A 126 8.73 -2.20 1.52
C GLN A 126 9.86 -3.22 1.76
N GLN A 127 10.02 -4.19 0.86
CA GLN A 127 11.12 -5.16 0.89
C GLN A 127 12.44 -4.60 0.31
N GLY A 128 12.47 -3.36 -0.21
CA GLY A 128 13.64 -2.78 -0.88
C GLY A 128 13.98 -3.40 -2.23
N GLN A 129 13.04 -4.13 -2.86
CA GLN A 129 13.22 -4.81 -4.14
C GLN A 129 12.73 -3.94 -5.31
N TYR A 130 13.44 -2.83 -5.58
CA TYR A 130 12.99 -1.77 -6.50
C TYR A 130 12.80 -2.23 -7.95
N GLU A 131 13.60 -3.17 -8.48
CA GLU A 131 13.41 -3.67 -9.85
C GLU A 131 12.09 -4.45 -10.00
N LYS A 132 11.72 -5.21 -8.96
CA LYS A 132 10.44 -5.94 -8.95
C LYS A 132 9.27 -5.00 -8.71
N GLU A 133 9.45 -3.97 -7.88
CA GLU A 133 8.48 -2.88 -7.72
C GLU A 133 8.14 -2.25 -9.08
N ILE A 134 9.16 -1.81 -9.83
CA ILE A 134 9.00 -1.22 -11.17
C ILE A 134 8.24 -2.17 -12.08
N THR A 135 8.63 -3.46 -12.12
CA THR A 135 7.95 -4.47 -12.95
C THR A 135 6.45 -4.57 -12.63
N PHE A 136 6.05 -4.51 -11.36
CA PHE A 136 4.63 -4.56 -10.98
C PHE A 136 3.89 -3.27 -11.31
N TYR A 137 4.52 -2.11 -11.12
CA TYR A 137 3.91 -0.85 -11.50
C TYR A 137 3.79 -0.66 -13.02
N GLU A 138 4.74 -1.17 -13.81
CA GLU A 138 4.63 -1.21 -15.27
C GLU A 138 3.45 -2.08 -15.73
N LYS A 139 3.25 -3.26 -15.10
CA LYS A 139 2.06 -4.10 -15.36
C LYS A 139 0.76 -3.40 -14.98
N THR A 140 0.76 -2.68 -13.86
CA THR A 140 -0.39 -1.86 -13.44
C THR A 140 -0.66 -0.78 -14.50
N LEU A 141 0.37 -0.07 -14.92
CA LEU A 141 0.29 1.00 -15.92
C LEU A 141 -0.22 0.48 -17.27
N GLU A 142 0.24 -0.69 -17.71
CA GLU A 142 -0.19 -1.28 -18.98
C GLU A 142 -1.70 -1.54 -19.02
N ILE A 143 -2.27 -1.99 -17.89
CA ILE A 143 -3.71 -2.23 -17.78
C ILE A 143 -4.47 -0.90 -17.72
N GLU A 144 -4.07 -0.01 -16.82
CA GLU A 144 -4.76 1.27 -16.58
C GLU A 144 -4.75 2.17 -17.83
N ARG A 145 -3.69 2.12 -18.65
CA ARG A 145 -3.63 2.87 -19.92
C ARG A 145 -4.60 2.37 -20.99
N LYS A 146 -5.12 1.14 -20.88
CA LYS A 146 -6.13 0.62 -21.82
C LYS A 146 -7.53 1.12 -21.48
N THR A 147 -7.77 1.48 -20.23
CA THR A 147 -9.10 1.80 -19.70
C THR A 147 -9.27 3.28 -19.38
N LEU A 148 -8.18 4.00 -19.07
CA LEU A 148 -8.20 5.38 -18.63
C LEU A 148 -7.66 6.35 -19.69
N PRO A 149 -8.15 7.60 -19.70
CA PRO A 149 -7.54 8.69 -20.48
C PRO A 149 -6.08 8.93 -20.08
N GLU A 150 -5.26 9.41 -21.01
CA GLU A 150 -3.82 9.64 -20.79
C GLU A 150 -3.51 10.61 -19.64
N ASP A 151 -4.42 11.56 -19.38
CA ASP A 151 -4.29 12.56 -18.32
C ASP A 151 -5.03 12.17 -17.02
N HIS A 152 -5.36 10.88 -16.84
CA HIS A 152 -6.06 10.43 -15.63
C HIS A 152 -5.14 10.48 -14.38
N PRO A 153 -5.59 11.05 -13.24
CA PRO A 153 -4.75 11.21 -12.04
C PRO A 153 -4.14 9.91 -11.47
N SER A 154 -4.79 8.75 -11.68
CA SER A 154 -4.21 7.46 -11.24
C SER A 154 -2.90 7.12 -11.95
N LEU A 155 -2.75 7.51 -13.23
CA LEU A 155 -1.52 7.30 -13.99
C LEU A 155 -0.36 8.11 -13.40
N ALA A 156 -0.64 9.33 -12.94
CA ALA A 156 0.36 10.17 -12.26
C ALA A 156 0.90 9.50 -10.99
N ASN A 157 0.05 8.82 -10.22
CA ASN A 157 0.49 8.10 -9.02
C ASN A 157 1.39 6.91 -9.36
N ILE A 158 1.08 6.17 -10.43
CA ILE A 158 1.91 5.04 -10.86
C ILE A 158 3.28 5.53 -11.36
N TYR A 159 3.31 6.58 -12.19
CA TYR A 159 4.56 7.20 -12.64
C TYR A 159 5.39 7.73 -11.48
N ASN A 160 4.76 8.36 -10.48
CA ASN A 160 5.45 8.85 -9.29
C ASN A 160 6.15 7.73 -8.49
N ASN A 161 5.51 6.56 -8.38
CA ASN A 161 6.10 5.41 -7.67
C ASN A 161 7.27 4.81 -8.46
N ILE A 162 7.11 4.64 -9.78
CA ILE A 162 8.22 4.18 -10.66
C ILE A 162 9.41 5.14 -10.58
N ALA A 163 9.15 6.45 -10.60
CA ALA A 163 10.20 7.46 -10.45
C ALA A 163 10.93 7.37 -9.12
N LEU A 164 10.21 7.16 -8.02
CA LEU A 164 10.78 6.98 -6.69
C LEU A 164 11.68 5.75 -6.63
N ALA A 165 11.26 4.63 -7.23
CA ALA A 165 12.06 3.42 -7.32
C ALA A 165 13.39 3.67 -8.05
N TYR A 166 13.35 4.34 -9.21
CA TYR A 166 14.55 4.71 -9.95
C TYR A 166 15.46 5.67 -9.17
N ASN A 167 14.88 6.63 -8.46
CA ASN A 167 15.63 7.55 -7.61
C ASN A 167 16.38 6.80 -6.50
N ASN A 168 15.72 5.84 -5.84
CA ASN A 168 16.33 5.01 -4.80
C ASN A 168 17.43 4.08 -5.34
N MET A 169 17.34 3.69 -6.61
CA MET A 169 18.38 2.94 -7.31
C MET A 169 19.53 3.82 -7.84
N GLY A 170 19.41 5.15 -7.78
CA GLY A 170 20.38 6.09 -8.33
C GLY A 170 20.28 6.32 -9.85
N ASP A 171 19.26 5.79 -10.52
CA ASP A 171 18.97 6.09 -11.93
C ASP A 171 18.17 7.40 -12.02
N TYR A 172 18.86 8.50 -11.72
CA TYR A 172 18.24 9.82 -11.63
C TYR A 172 17.66 10.30 -12.97
N SER A 173 18.22 9.87 -14.10
CA SER A 173 17.70 10.23 -15.43
C SER A 173 16.31 9.67 -15.64
N LYS A 174 16.08 8.38 -15.34
CA LYS A 174 14.74 7.80 -15.43
C LYS A 174 13.81 8.33 -14.36
N ALA A 175 14.31 8.57 -13.15
CA ALA A 175 13.52 9.18 -12.09
C ALA A 175 12.93 10.53 -12.53
N LEU A 176 13.75 11.41 -13.11
CA LEU A 176 13.29 12.69 -13.67
C LEU A 176 12.24 12.49 -14.77
N GLU A 177 12.50 11.60 -15.74
CA GLU A 177 11.56 11.32 -16.84
C GLU A 177 10.15 10.95 -16.31
N PHE A 178 10.10 10.05 -15.32
CA PHE A 178 8.84 9.59 -14.76
C PHE A 178 8.17 10.61 -13.82
N TYR A 179 8.94 11.37 -13.04
CA TYR A 179 8.37 12.47 -12.24
C TYR A 179 7.83 13.59 -13.12
N GLU A 180 8.47 13.91 -14.23
CA GLU A 180 7.98 14.90 -15.19
C GLU A 180 6.65 14.45 -15.83
N LYS A 181 6.54 13.17 -16.24
CA LYS A 181 5.27 12.59 -16.71
C LYS A 181 4.16 12.71 -15.66
N ALA A 182 4.45 12.37 -14.40
CA ALA A 182 3.49 12.51 -13.30
C ALA A 182 3.09 13.97 -13.06
N HIS A 183 4.04 14.90 -13.15
CA HIS A 183 3.81 16.33 -12.98
C HIS A 183 2.92 16.90 -14.08
N GLN A 184 3.17 16.57 -15.35
CA GLN A 184 2.38 17.02 -16.50
C GLN A 184 0.90 16.62 -16.39
N ILE A 185 0.63 15.38 -15.94
CA ILE A 185 -0.75 14.92 -15.71
C ILE A 185 -1.42 15.75 -14.61
N LYS A 186 -0.73 15.93 -13.48
CA LYS A 186 -1.26 16.74 -12.36
C LYS A 186 -1.47 18.20 -12.75
N GLU A 187 -0.57 18.79 -13.54
CA GLU A 187 -0.67 20.17 -14.02
C GLU A 187 -1.92 20.40 -14.87
N LYS A 188 -2.28 19.44 -15.72
CA LYS A 188 -3.52 19.51 -16.50
C LYS A 188 -4.78 19.26 -15.67
N ALA A 189 -4.69 18.39 -14.68
CA ALA A 189 -5.86 17.96 -13.89
C ALA A 189 -6.20 18.88 -12.72
N LEU A 190 -5.25 19.68 -12.23
CA LEU A 190 -5.37 20.42 -10.97
C LEU A 190 -5.24 21.93 -11.17
N PRO A 191 -5.87 22.74 -10.29
CA PRO A 191 -5.64 24.18 -10.27
C PRO A 191 -4.16 24.53 -10.04
N PRO A 192 -3.65 25.66 -10.55
CA PRO A 192 -2.22 26.02 -10.47
C PRO A 192 -1.62 26.10 -9.05
N ASN A 193 -2.43 26.32 -8.03
CA ASN A 193 -1.99 26.39 -6.63
C ASN A 193 -2.37 25.12 -5.84
N HIS A 194 -2.63 23.99 -6.49
CA HIS A 194 -2.97 22.77 -5.78
C HIS A 194 -1.74 22.17 -5.06
N PRO A 195 -1.84 21.77 -3.77
CA PRO A 195 -0.72 21.20 -3.01
C PRO A 195 -0.01 20.01 -3.70
N ASP A 196 -0.73 19.17 -4.43
CA ASP A 196 -0.13 18.06 -5.17
C ASP A 196 0.85 18.47 -6.28
N LEU A 197 0.73 19.70 -6.82
CA LEU A 197 1.71 20.25 -7.76
C LEU A 197 3.01 20.62 -7.03
N ALA A 198 2.90 21.17 -5.82
CA ALA A 198 4.05 21.42 -4.96
C ALA A 198 4.76 20.13 -4.58
N MET A 199 4.03 19.07 -4.23
CA MET A 199 4.63 17.75 -3.98
C MET A 199 5.39 17.22 -5.20
N SER A 200 4.84 17.38 -6.42
CA SER A 200 5.55 16.97 -7.64
C SER A 200 6.83 17.77 -7.89
N TYR A 201 6.83 19.07 -7.63
CA TYR A 201 8.06 19.87 -7.70
C TYR A 201 9.08 19.47 -6.64
N ASN A 202 8.64 19.17 -5.41
CA ASN A 202 9.52 18.64 -4.37
C ASN A 202 10.16 17.31 -4.78
N ASN A 203 9.42 16.40 -5.40
CA ASN A 203 9.97 15.12 -5.86
C ASN A 203 11.05 15.31 -6.93
N ILE A 204 10.84 16.24 -7.87
CA ILE A 204 11.86 16.60 -8.89
C ILE A 204 13.07 17.26 -8.22
N GLY A 205 12.85 18.18 -7.29
CA GLY A 205 13.91 18.82 -6.50
C GLY A 205 14.74 17.81 -5.70
N LEU A 206 14.10 16.78 -5.14
CA LEU A 206 14.76 15.68 -4.44
C LEU A 206 15.71 14.91 -5.34
N VAL A 207 15.33 14.64 -6.59
CA VAL A 207 16.23 13.96 -7.54
C VAL A 207 17.45 14.83 -7.83
N TYR A 208 17.28 16.12 -8.11
CA TYR A 208 18.42 17.03 -8.32
C TYR A 208 19.32 17.16 -7.09
N ASN A 209 18.72 17.15 -5.89
CA ASN A 209 19.48 17.14 -4.65
C ASN A 209 20.32 15.86 -4.52
N ASN A 210 19.76 14.69 -4.84
CA ASN A 210 20.47 13.42 -4.81
C ASN A 210 21.56 13.33 -5.89
N MET A 211 21.41 14.05 -7.00
CA MET A 211 22.47 14.25 -8.02
C MET A 211 23.58 15.21 -7.57
N GLY A 212 23.38 15.99 -6.51
CA GLY A 212 24.28 17.06 -6.07
C GLY A 212 24.11 18.38 -6.84
N ASP A 213 23.10 18.51 -7.69
CA ASP A 213 22.74 19.77 -8.35
C ASP A 213 21.83 20.60 -7.43
N TYR A 214 22.43 21.14 -6.37
CA TYR A 214 21.72 21.91 -5.35
C TYR A 214 21.09 23.19 -5.91
N SER A 215 21.64 23.74 -7.01
CA SER A 215 21.11 24.92 -7.67
C SER A 215 19.73 24.62 -8.28
N LYS A 216 19.63 23.53 -9.06
CA LYS A 216 18.33 23.11 -9.59
C LYS A 216 17.39 22.61 -8.50
N ALA A 217 17.89 21.87 -7.53
CA ALA A 217 17.07 21.43 -6.40
C ALA A 217 16.39 22.62 -5.70
N HIS A 218 17.16 23.68 -5.42
CA HIS A 218 16.64 24.91 -4.82
C HIS A 218 15.58 25.58 -5.69
N GLU A 219 15.78 25.67 -7.02
CA GLU A 219 14.78 26.22 -7.94
C GLU A 219 13.44 25.46 -7.86
N PHE A 220 13.49 24.13 -7.82
CA PHE A 220 12.30 23.29 -7.73
C PHE A 220 11.62 23.38 -6.35
N TYR A 221 12.40 23.40 -5.26
CA TYR A 221 11.86 23.61 -3.92
C TYR A 221 11.22 25.01 -3.77
N GLU A 222 11.79 26.05 -4.38
CA GLU A 222 11.14 27.37 -4.40
C GLU A 222 9.80 27.35 -5.13
N LYS A 223 9.69 26.62 -6.25
CA LYS A 223 8.41 26.49 -6.97
C LYS A 223 7.36 25.81 -6.09
N ALA A 224 7.74 24.74 -5.38
CA ALA A 224 6.86 24.07 -4.44
C ALA A 224 6.44 25.00 -3.28
N HIS A 225 7.39 25.71 -2.68
CA HIS A 225 7.13 26.65 -1.58
C HIS A 225 6.12 27.73 -1.98
N LYS A 226 6.31 28.35 -3.15
CA LYS A 226 5.40 29.39 -3.68
C LYS A 226 3.97 28.89 -3.87
N ILE A 227 3.77 27.61 -4.15
CA ILE A 227 2.44 26.99 -4.24
C ILE A 227 1.88 26.77 -2.84
N TYR A 228 2.65 26.19 -1.92
CA TYR A 228 2.20 25.98 -0.54
C TYR A 228 1.81 27.29 0.16
N GLU A 229 2.57 28.37 -0.02
CA GLU A 229 2.24 29.70 0.51
C GLU A 229 0.87 30.23 0.05
N LYS A 230 0.44 29.87 -1.16
CA LYS A 230 -0.84 30.29 -1.72
C LYS A 230 -1.97 29.32 -1.39
N ALA A 231 -1.65 28.05 -1.21
CA ALA A 231 -2.62 26.97 -1.05
C ALA A 231 -3.03 26.76 0.41
N LEU A 232 -2.12 27.02 1.35
CA LEU A 232 -2.27 26.66 2.75
C LEU A 232 -2.40 27.91 3.62
N PRO A 233 -3.24 27.86 4.69
CA PRO A 233 -3.33 28.97 5.64
C PRO A 233 -1.98 29.18 6.35
N PRO A 234 -1.70 30.40 6.87
CA PRO A 234 -0.39 30.79 7.41
C PRO A 234 0.19 29.90 8.54
N ASN A 235 -0.61 29.01 9.11
CA ASN A 235 -0.23 28.11 10.22
C ASN A 235 -0.23 26.62 9.82
N HIS A 236 -0.20 26.29 8.53
CA HIS A 236 -0.10 24.89 8.12
C HIS A 236 1.29 24.34 8.50
N PRO A 237 1.37 23.14 9.12
CA PRO A 237 2.65 22.53 9.44
C PRO A 237 3.50 22.38 8.17
N SER A 238 4.77 22.75 8.31
CA SER A 238 5.86 22.54 7.35
C SER A 238 6.28 21.08 7.28
#